data_AF-A0A937IYW4-F1
#
_entry.id   AF-A0A937IYW4-F1
#
_cell.length_a   1.000
_cell.length_b   1.000
_cell.length_c   1.000
_cell.angle_alpha   90.00
_cell.angle_beta   90.00
_cell.angle_gamma   90.00
#
_symmetry.space_group_name_H-M   'P 1'
#
loop_
_entity.id
_entity.type
_entity.pdbx_description
1 polymer ?
#
loop_
_entity_poly.entity_id
_entity_poly.type
_entity_poly.pdbx_seq_one_letter_code
_entity_poly.pdbx_strand_id
1 'polypeptide(L)'
;MKRKYFWSIYFICDLISGSSSWIIFNFYRKAFIENYTFEINEKLILSTILISIFWLILYSALGSYNEVYKKYRVKEITQTISQSFIGIIFIFFTFLLDDKINTYQDYYSLISVLLI
;
A
#
# COMPACT_ATOMS: atom_id res chain seq x y z
N MET A 1 27.32 -16.00 1.17
CA MET A 1 26.76 -14.72 0.63
C MET A 1 26.38 -13.80 1.79
N LYS A 2 26.78 -12.53 1.77
CA LYS A 2 26.84 -11.64 2.95
C LYS A 2 25.45 -11.16 3.42
N ARG A 3 25.06 -11.53 4.65
CA ARG A 3 23.82 -11.21 5.41
C ARG A 3 23.34 -9.74 5.42
N LYS A 4 24.16 -8.77 5.01
CA LYS A 4 23.83 -7.32 5.10
C LYS A 4 22.94 -6.79 3.98
N TYR A 5 22.89 -7.44 2.81
CA TYR A 5 22.16 -6.90 1.65
C TYR A 5 20.68 -7.28 1.60
N PHE A 6 20.25 -8.30 2.34
CA PHE A 6 18.86 -8.77 2.31
C PHE A 6 17.88 -7.70 2.80
N TRP A 7 18.22 -6.98 3.88
CA TRP A 7 17.33 -5.95 4.44
C TRP A 7 17.06 -4.82 3.44
N SER A 8 18.09 -4.34 2.74
CA SER A 8 17.94 -3.28 1.73
C SER A 8 17.09 -3.71 0.53
N ILE A 9 17.15 -4.99 0.13
CA ILE A 9 16.32 -5.53 -0.95
C ILE A 9 14.85 -5.56 -0.52
N TYR A 10 14.55 -6.05 0.70
CA TYR A 10 13.18 -6.03 1.22
C TYR A 10 12.63 -4.61 1.30
N PHE A 11 13.42 -3.66 1.81
CA PHE A 11 13.04 -2.26 1.87
C PHE A 11 12.70 -1.65 0.50
N ILE A 12 13.51 -1.94 -0.52
CA ILE A 12 13.27 -1.45 -1.89
C ILE A 12 12.03 -2.14 -2.50
N CYS A 13 11.85 -3.45 -2.29
CA CYS A 13 10.68 -4.17 -2.74
C CYS A 13 9.38 -3.63 -2.11
N ASP A 14 9.40 -3.35 -0.81
CA ASP A 14 8.25 -2.77 -0.09
C ASP A 14 7.91 -1.37 -0.61
N LEU A 15 8.93 -0.55 -0.91
CA LEU A 15 8.75 0.77 -1.54
C LEU A 15 8.11 0.67 -2.93
N ILE A 16 8.61 -0.24 -3.77
CA ILE A 16 8.08 -0.42 -5.13
C ILE A 16 6.65 -0.95 -5.07
N SER A 17 6.38 -1.92 -4.20
CA SER A 17 5.05 -2.50 -4.01
C SER A 17 4.04 -1.46 -3.53
N GLY A 18 4.37 -0.69 -2.49
CA GLY A 18 3.49 0.37 -1.98
C GLY A 18 3.23 1.48 -3.01
N SER A 19 4.26 1.87 -3.76
CA SER A 19 4.13 2.88 -4.82
C SER A 19 3.26 2.37 -5.98
N SER A 20 3.46 1.12 -6.39
CA SER A 20 2.71 0.51 -7.50
C SER A 20 1.22 0.34 -7.15
N SER A 21 0.91 -0.18 -5.96
CA SER A 21 -0.48 -0.35 -5.51
C SER A 21 -1.22 0.98 -5.50
N TRP A 22 -0.57 2.06 -5.06
CA TRP A 22 -1.18 3.40 -5.04
C TRP A 22 -1.39 4.02 -6.42
N ILE A 23 -0.45 3.79 -7.34
CA ILE A 23 -0.58 4.23 -8.73
C ILE A 23 -1.75 3.51 -9.39
N ILE A 24 -1.87 2.19 -9.20
CA ILE A 24 -2.98 1.38 -9.72
C ILE A 24 -4.30 1.86 -9.12
N PHE A 25 -4.35 2.11 -7.82
CA PHE A 25 -5.53 2.67 -7.14
C PHE A 25 -5.95 4.02 -7.74
N ASN A 26 -5.02 4.96 -7.91
CA ASN A 26 -5.33 6.28 -8.48
C ASN A 26 -5.73 6.20 -9.95
N PHE A 27 -5.11 5.29 -10.71
CA PHE A 27 -5.51 5.02 -12.09
C PHE A 27 -6.94 4.50 -12.14
N TYR A 28 -7.27 3.50 -11.32
CA TYR A 28 -8.62 2.95 -11.24
C TYR A 28 -9.65 4.01 -10.83
N ARG A 29 -9.35 4.82 -9.80
CA ARG A 29 -10.23 5.90 -9.35
C ARG A 29 -10.50 6.92 -10.46
N LYS A 30 -9.45 7.42 -11.12
CA LYS A 30 -9.61 8.43 -12.19
C LYS A 30 -10.31 7.87 -13.43
N ALA A 31 -10.01 6.63 -13.81
CA ALA A 31 -10.53 6.01 -15.01
C ALA A 31 -11.98 5.55 -14.87
N PHE A 32 -12.36 4.93 -13.73
CA PHE A 32 -13.68 4.30 -13.57
C PHE A 32 -14.69 5.18 -12.82
N ILE A 33 -14.25 6.02 -11.89
CA ILE A 33 -15.16 6.83 -11.05
C ILE A 33 -15.31 8.23 -11.63
N GLU A 34 -14.20 8.86 -12.02
CA GLU A 34 -14.20 10.26 -12.49
C GLU A 34 -14.28 10.41 -14.01
N ASN A 35 -14.12 9.33 -14.80
CA ASN A 35 -14.03 9.35 -16.27
C ASN A 35 -13.07 10.44 -16.82
N TYR A 36 -11.97 10.70 -16.11
CA TYR A 36 -11.01 11.76 -16.42
C TYR A 36 -9.72 11.18 -17.02
N THR A 37 -9.04 11.96 -17.87
CA THR A 37 -7.75 11.54 -18.44
C THR A 37 -6.68 11.44 -17.35
N PHE A 38 -5.93 10.33 -17.35
CA PHE A 38 -4.89 10.11 -16.34
C PHE A 38 -3.74 11.12 -16.53
N GLU A 39 -3.76 12.17 -15.71
CA GLU A 39 -2.68 13.15 -15.65
C GLU A 39 -1.82 12.94 -14.41
N ILE A 40 -0.50 12.99 -14.61
CA ILE A 40 0.51 12.97 -13.55
C ILE A 40 0.58 14.38 -12.96
N ASN A 41 -0.21 14.60 -11.92
CA ASN A 41 -0.21 15.86 -11.18
C ASN A 41 0.69 15.77 -9.94
N GLU A 42 1.16 16.92 -9.46
CA GLU A 42 1.97 17.01 -8.24
C GLU A 42 1.29 16.37 -7.02
N LYS A 43 -0.04 16.51 -6.92
CA LYS A 43 -0.85 15.87 -5.87
C LYS A 43 -0.77 14.34 -5.92
N LEU A 44 -0.71 13.76 -7.13
CA LEU A 44 -0.54 12.30 -7.29
C LEU A 44 0.84 11.88 -6.80
N ILE A 45 1.90 12.57 -7.24
CA ILE A 45 3.28 12.29 -6.81
C ILE A 45 3.41 12.38 -5.28
N LEU A 46 2.88 13.46 -4.69
CA LEU A 46 2.95 13.70 -3.25
C LEU A 46 2.17 12.63 -2.47
N SER A 47 0.98 12.25 -2.95
CA SER A 47 0.19 11.16 -2.35
C SER A 47 0.89 9.80 -2.44
N THR A 48 1.54 9.49 -3.57
CA THR A 48 2.31 8.24 -3.74
C THR A 48 3.48 8.18 -2.76
N ILE A 49 4.25 9.26 -2.65
CA ILE A 49 5.39 9.31 -1.71
C ILE A 49 4.89 9.14 -0.27
N LEU A 50 3.80 9.84 0.09
CA LEU A 50 3.23 9.77 1.43
C LEU A 50 2.73 8.37 1.78
N ILE A 51 2.04 7.69 0.86
CA ILE A 51 1.54 6.33 1.10
C ILE A 51 2.69 5.31 1.16
N SER A 52 3.71 5.46 0.32
CA SER A 52 4.88 4.57 0.33
C SER A 52 5.66 4.70 1.64
N ILE A 53 5.79 5.93 2.17
CA ILE A 53 6.36 6.16 3.50
C ILE A 53 5.46 5.57 4.60
N PHE A 54 4.14 5.71 4.49
CA PHE A 54 3.19 5.11 5.43
C PHE A 54 3.37 3.58 5.53
N TRP A 55 3.47 2.88 4.39
CA TRP A 55 3.72 1.44 4.37
C TRP A 55 5.05 1.06 5.02
N LEU A 56 6.13 1.81 4.76
CA LEU A 56 7.41 1.59 5.41
C LEU A 56 7.34 1.75 6.94
N ILE A 57 6.66 2.79 7.42
CA ILE A 57 6.46 3.03 8.86
C ILE A 57 5.65 1.87 9.47
N LEU A 58 4.60 1.43 8.79
CA LEU A 58 3.72 0.35 9.25
C LEU A 58 4.47 -0.98 9.34
N TYR A 59 5.26 -1.34 8.32
CA TYR A 59 6.09 -2.55 8.32
C TYR A 59 7.20 -2.49 9.38
N SER A 60 7.78 -1.31 9.60
CA SER A 60 8.77 -1.09 10.65
C SER A 60 8.17 -1.21 12.06
N ALA A 61 7.03 -0.54 12.31
CA ALA A 61 6.33 -0.53 13.59
C ALA A 61 5.83 -1.93 13.99
N LEU A 62 5.37 -2.72 13.02
CA LEU A 62 4.92 -4.09 13.23
C LEU A 62 6.08 -5.10 13.25
N GLY A 63 7.34 -4.65 13.20
CA GLY A 63 8.51 -5.48 13.45
C GLY A 63 8.84 -6.48 12.32
N SER A 64 8.50 -6.17 11.07
CA SER A 64 8.91 -7.01 9.93
C SER A 64 10.43 -7.09 9.79
N TYR A 65 11.14 -6.00 10.10
CA TYR A 65 12.59 -5.92 9.93
C TYR A 65 13.42 -6.43 11.13
N ASN A 66 12.81 -6.64 12.30
CA ASN A 66 13.56 -6.96 13.54
C ASN A 66 14.06 -8.41 13.63
N GLU A 67 13.39 -9.37 12.98
CA GLU A 67 13.77 -10.79 13.06
C GLU A 67 13.63 -11.52 11.71
N VAL A 68 14.37 -11.07 10.70
CA VAL A 68 14.40 -11.71 9.35
C VAL A 68 14.97 -13.15 9.39
N TYR A 69 15.67 -13.54 10.46
CA TYR A 69 16.52 -14.73 10.47
C TYR A 69 16.03 -15.92 11.32
N LYS A 70 14.96 -15.76 12.13
CA LYS A 70 14.43 -16.81 13.03
C LYS A 70 12.93 -17.07 12.88
N LYS A 71 12.33 -16.68 11.75
CA LYS A 71 10.89 -16.86 11.52
C LYS A 71 10.61 -18.09 10.65
N TYR A 72 9.60 -18.85 11.05
CA TYR A 72 8.97 -19.84 10.18
C TYR A 72 8.33 -19.10 9.00
N ARG A 73 8.48 -19.62 7.78
CA ARG A 73 7.94 -19.00 6.54
C ARG A 73 6.45 -18.63 6.65
N VAL A 74 5.67 -19.44 7.37
CA VAL A 74 4.24 -19.20 7.64
C VAL A 74 4.03 -17.94 8.49
N LYS A 75 4.87 -17.71 9.50
CA LYS A 75 4.76 -16.55 10.40
C LYS A 75 5.04 -15.24 9.67
N GLU A 76 5.95 -15.24 8.69
CA GLU A 76 6.19 -14.08 7.84
C GLU A 76 4.97 -13.77 6.97
N ILE A 77 4.38 -14.77 6.31
CA ILE A 77 3.17 -14.60 5.49
C ILE A 77 1.99 -14.07 6.33
N THR A 78 1.75 -14.64 7.51
CA THR A 78 0.68 -14.18 8.39
C THR A 78 0.92 -12.74 8.88
N GLN A 79 2.18 -12.38 9.12
CA GLN A 79 2.56 -11.04 9.54
C GLN A 79 2.35 -10.01 8.43
N THR A 80 2.77 -10.30 7.19
CA THR A 80 2.52 -9.41 6.05
C THR A 80 1.03 -9.29 5.74
N ILE A 81 0.27 -10.39 5.77
CA ILE A 81 -1.21 -10.34 5.59
C ILE A 81 -1.86 -9.44 6.65
N SER A 82 -1.47 -9.59 7.92
CA SER A 82 -2.02 -8.78 9.01
C SER A 82 -1.64 -7.30 8.86
N GLN A 83 -0.39 -7.03 8.46
CA GLN A 83 0.10 -5.68 8.18
C GLN A 83 -0.67 -5.03 7.01
N SER A 84 -0.86 -5.76 5.91
CA SER A 84 -1.62 -5.30 4.75
C SER A 84 -3.08 -5.01 5.14
N PHE A 85 -3.71 -5.89 5.92
CA PHE A 85 -5.08 -5.68 6.38
C PHE A 85 -5.23 -4.41 7.23
N ILE A 86 -4.32 -4.18 8.18
CA ILE A 86 -4.30 -2.97 9.00
C ILE A 86 -4.06 -1.73 8.12
N GLY A 87 -3.10 -1.79 7.20
CA GLY A 87 -2.78 -0.69 6.30
C GLY A 87 -3.96 -0.30 5.42
N ILE A 88 -4.66 -1.27 4.83
CA ILE A 88 -5.85 -1.04 4.01
C ILE A 88 -6.95 -0.36 4.83
N ILE A 89 -7.19 -0.80 6.07
CA ILE A 89 -8.18 -0.16 6.96
C ILE A 89 -7.82 1.31 7.19
N PHE A 90 -6.57 1.60 7.51
CA PHE A 90 -6.11 2.98 7.71
C PHE A 90 -6.29 3.86 6.47
N ILE A 91 -5.91 3.33 5.30
CA ILE A 91 -6.05 4.04 4.02
C ILE A 91 -7.53 4.25 3.68
N PHE A 92 -8.38 3.27 3.97
CA PHE A 92 -9.83 3.38 3.78
C PHE A 92 -10.42 4.55 4.58
N PHE A 93 -10.13 4.62 5.88
CA PHE A 93 -10.66 5.71 6.73
C PHE A 93 -10.08 7.08 6.39
N THR A 94 -8.85 7.15 5.88
CA THR A 94 -8.18 8.43 5.61
C THR A 94 -8.49 8.98 4.21
N PHE A 95 -8.42 8.12 3.18
CA PHE A 95 -8.51 8.55 1.78
C PHE A 95 -9.85 8.22 1.13
N LEU A 96 -10.42 7.04 1.36
CA LEU A 96 -11.71 6.70 0.73
C LEU A 96 -12.89 7.40 1.41
N LEU A 97 -12.80 7.66 2.71
CA LEU A 97 -13.90 8.26 3.48
C LEU A 97 -14.09 9.75 3.17
N ASP A 98 -13.03 10.43 2.73
CA ASP A 98 -13.07 11.83 2.28
C ASP A 98 -13.56 11.97 0.83
N ASP A 99 -13.47 10.90 0.03
CA ASP A 99 -13.99 10.91 -1.34
C ASP A 99 -15.53 10.91 -1.34
N LYS A 100 -16.13 11.91 -1.99
CA LYS A 100 -17.57 12.00 -2.26
C LYS A 100 -17.97 10.95 -3.30
N ILE A 101 -18.05 9.71 -2.87
CA ILE A 101 -18.41 8.59 -3.73
C ILE A 101 -19.94 8.55 -3.84
N ASN A 102 -20.44 8.61 -5.07
CA ASN A 102 -21.88 8.72 -5.35
C ASN A 102 -22.66 7.43 -5.02
N THR A 103 -22.00 6.28 -4.90
CA THR A 103 -22.66 4.97 -4.68
C THR A 103 -21.85 4.04 -3.77
N TYR A 104 -22.51 3.35 -2.83
CA TYR A 104 -21.87 2.41 -1.89
C TYR A 104 -21.10 1.24 -2.56
N GLN A 105 -21.44 0.90 -3.81
CA GLN A 105 -20.79 -0.18 -4.57
C GLN A 105 -19.33 0.15 -4.93
N ASP A 106 -19.00 1.42 -5.11
CA ASP A 106 -17.66 1.85 -5.52
C ASP A 106 -16.62 1.64 -4.39
N TYR A 107 -17.05 1.68 -3.13
CA TYR A 107 -16.17 1.36 -1.99
C TYR A 107 -15.63 -0.09 -2.03
N TYR A 108 -16.45 -1.07 -2.43
CA TYR A 108 -16.02 -2.47 -2.50
C TYR A 108 -15.01 -2.71 -3.62
N SER A 109 -15.20 -2.05 -4.77
CA SER A 109 -14.28 -2.10 -5.89
C SER A 109 -12.93 -1.46 -5.53
N LEU A 110 -12.95 -0.30 -4.88
CA LEU A 110 -11.74 0.40 -4.45
C LEU A 110 -10.93 -0.39 -3.41
N ILE A 111 -11.59 -1.03 -2.44
CA ILE A 111 -10.92 -1.92 -1.47
C ILE A 111 -10.27 -3.12 -2.18
N SER A 112 -10.97 -3.70 -3.17
CA SER A 112 -10.46 -4.86 -3.91
C SER A 112 -9.21 -4.53 -4.73
N VAL A 113 -9.16 -3.33 -5.31
CA VAL A 113 -8.00 -2.84 -6.06
C VAL A 113 -6.81 -2.56 -5.14
N LEU A 114 -7.06 -2.07 -3.92
CA LEU A 114 -6.00 -1.81 -2.93
C LEU A 114 -5.39 -3.09 -2.35
N LEU A 115 -6.09 -4.22 -2.50
CA LEU A 115 -5.64 -5.56 -2.10
C LEU A 115 -4.66 -6.21 -3.11
N ILE A 116 -4.59 -5.68 -4.33
CA ILE A 116 -3.75 -6.14 -5.45
C ILE A 116 -2.46 -5.31 -5.53
#